data_AF-A0AAW7KFQ6-F1
#
_entry.id   AF-A0AAW7KFQ6-F1
#
_cell.length_a   1.000
_cell.length_b   1.000
_cell.length_c   1.000
_cell.angle_alpha   90.00
_cell.angle_beta   90.00
_cell.angle_gamma   90.00
#
_symmetry.space_group_name_H-M   'P 1'
#
loop_
_entity.id
_entity.type
_entity.pdbx_description
1 polymer ?
#
loop_
_entity_poly.entity_id
_entity_poly.type
_entity_poly.pdbx_seq_one_letter_code
_entity_poly.pdbx_strand_id
1 'polypeptide(L)' 'VEYGDESIRYPIIVDGQANMDVLELIKKDEHWLLTQIQEQGFQRLQEIYLGEYLSGQLSLSPYEEKTIA' A
#
# COMPACT_ATOMS: atom_id res chain seq x y z
N VAL A 1 -0.99 29.96 -5.02
CA VAL A 1 -0.83 28.90 -4.00
C VAL A 1 -0.99 27.59 -4.74
N GLU A 2 0.13 26.98 -5.13
CA GLU A 2 0.13 25.64 -5.71
C GLU A 2 0.05 24.68 -4.54
N TYR A 3 -1.15 24.12 -4.36
CA TYR A 3 -1.51 23.32 -3.19
C TYR A 3 -0.87 21.94 -3.32
N GLY A 4 0.08 21.64 -2.44
CA GLY A 4 0.01 20.49 -1.52
C GLY A 4 -0.10 19.05 -2.03
N ASP A 5 -0.16 18.77 -3.33
CA ASP A 5 -0.43 17.42 -3.85
C ASP A 5 0.78 16.48 -3.83
N GLU A 6 2.01 17.00 -3.74
CA GLU A 6 3.24 16.20 -3.86
C GLU A 6 3.63 15.43 -2.59
N SER A 7 2.86 15.52 -1.50
CA SER A 7 3.19 14.87 -0.21
C SER A 7 2.00 14.19 0.48
N ILE A 8 0.86 14.05 -0.19
CA ILE A 8 -0.29 13.36 0.41
C ILE A 8 -0.09 11.85 0.27
N ARG A 9 0.21 11.20 1.39
CA ARG A 9 0.27 9.74 1.49
C ARG A 9 -1.12 9.21 1.76
N TYR A 10 -1.61 8.34 0.88
CA TYR A 10 -2.88 7.66 1.07
C TYR A 10 -2.63 6.24 1.59
N PRO A 11 -3.18 5.86 2.75
CA PRO A 11 -3.08 4.50 3.25
C PRO A 11 -3.97 3.58 2.38
N ILE A 12 -3.35 2.80 1.51
CA ILE A 12 -4.03 1.81 0.64
C ILE A 12 -4.10 0.42 1.26
N ILE A 13 -3.23 0.11 2.23
CA ILE A 13 -3.31 -1.12 3.03
C ILE A 13 -3.22 -0.72 4.50
N VAL A 14 -4.13 -1.21 5.33
CA VAL A 14 -4.10 -1.05 6.79
C VAL A 14 -4.43 -2.37 7.43
N ASP A 15 -3.55 -2.84 8.31
CA ASP A 15 -3.70 -4.11 9.05
C ASP A 15 -3.97 -5.30 8.12
N GLY A 16 -3.26 -5.36 7.00
CA GLY A 16 -3.40 -6.40 5.98
C GLY A 16 -4.66 -6.37 5.14
N GLN A 17 -5.43 -5.27 5.20
CA GLN A 17 -6.65 -5.06 4.44
C GLN A 17 -6.49 -3.90 3.47
N ALA A 18 -6.97 -4.08 2.24
CA ALA A 18 -6.93 -3.06 1.22
C ALA A 18 -8.04 -2.01 1.43
N ASN A 19 -7.70 -0.75 1.22
CA ASN A 19 -8.63 0.37 1.28
C ASN A 19 -9.23 0.63 -0.11
N MET A 20 -10.44 0.12 -0.33
CA MET A 20 -11.14 0.21 -1.61
C MET A 20 -11.46 1.65 -2.02
N ASP A 21 -11.80 2.53 -1.06
CA ASP A 21 -12.09 3.94 -1.34
C ASP A 21 -10.86 4.65 -1.92
N VAL A 22 -9.67 4.36 -1.39
CA VAL A 22 -8.43 4.94 -1.92
C VAL A 22 -8.08 4.34 -3.28
N LEU A 23 -8.26 3.02 -3.46
CA LEU A 23 -8.06 2.38 -4.78
C LEU A 23 -8.95 3.03 -5.84
N GLU A 24 -10.23 3.27 -5.55
CA GLU A 24 -11.14 3.97 -6.44
C GLU A 24 -10.68 5.41 -6.71
N LEU A 25 -10.23 6.14 -5.67
CA LEU A 25 -9.70 7.50 -5.79
C LEU A 25 -8.51 7.57 -6.76
N ILE A 26 -7.60 6.60 -6.68
CA ILE A 26 -6.43 6.50 -7.57
C ILE A 26 -6.73 5.75 -8.88
N LYS A 27 -7.99 5.38 -9.12
CA LYS A 27 -8.47 4.62 -10.29
C LYS A 27 -7.71 3.30 -10.50
N LYS A 28 -7.47 2.58 -9.42
CA LYS A 28 -6.88 1.25 -9.37
C LYS A 28 -7.87 0.26 -8.77
N ASP A 29 -7.61 -1.02 -8.99
CA ASP A 29 -8.39 -2.12 -8.44
C ASP A 29 -7.51 -3.03 -7.57
N GLU A 30 -8.16 -3.99 -6.90
CA GLU A 30 -7.47 -4.92 -6.01
C GLU A 30 -6.42 -5.77 -6.74
N HIS A 31 -6.62 -6.14 -8.02
CA HIS A 31 -5.61 -6.91 -8.76
C HIS A 31 -4.34 -6.10 -9.02
N TRP A 32 -4.48 -4.80 -9.28
CA TRP A 32 -3.32 -3.91 -9.37
C TRP A 32 -2.55 -3.91 -8.05
N LEU A 33 -3.25 -3.76 -6.93
CA LEU A 33 -2.63 -3.78 -5.60
C LEU A 33 -1.90 -5.10 -5.32
N LEU A 34 -2.56 -6.23 -5.59
CA LEU A 34 -1.96 -7.57 -5.45
C LEU A 34 -0.71 -7.73 -6.31
N THR A 35 -0.72 -7.20 -7.54
CA THR A 35 0.45 -7.21 -8.42
C THR A 35 1.59 -6.39 -7.81
N GLN A 36 1.30 -5.19 -7.30
CA GLN A 36 2.34 -4.32 -6.71
C GLN A 36 2.99 -4.93 -5.47
N ILE A 37 2.23 -5.60 -4.60
CA ILE A 37 2.81 -6.27 -3.44
C ILE A 37 3.67 -7.47 -3.84
N GLN A 38 3.27 -8.20 -4.90
CA GLN A 38 4.01 -9.34 -5.44
C GLN A 38 5.33 -8.92 -6.11
N GLU A 39 5.32 -7.80 -6.84
CA GLU A 39 6.55 -7.22 -7.38
C GLU A 39 7.55 -6.82 -6.29
N GLN A 40 7.07 -6.52 -5.08
CA GLN A 40 7.88 -6.23 -3.90
C GLN A 40 8.22 -7.47 -3.05
N GLY A 41 7.78 -8.66 -3.46
CA GLY A 41 8.10 -9.93 -2.81
C GLY A 41 7.08 -10.44 -1.77
N PHE A 42 5.96 -9.74 -1.58
CA PHE A 42 4.87 -10.18 -0.70
C PHE A 42 3.85 -11.03 -1.45
N GLN A 43 3.31 -12.08 -0.83
CA GLN A 43 2.32 -12.94 -1.48
C GLN A 43 0.89 -12.53 -1.16
N ARG A 44 0.67 -11.93 0.01
CA ARG A 44 -0.65 -11.61 0.56
C ARG A 44 -0.64 -10.25 1.24
N LEU A 45 -1.78 -9.56 1.16
CA LEU A 45 -1.98 -8.29 1.87
C LEU A 45 -1.80 -8.45 3.38
N GLN A 46 -2.18 -9.60 3.94
CA GLN A 46 -2.06 -9.90 5.38
C GLN A 46 -0.63 -9.88 5.92
N GLU A 47 0.37 -9.91 5.05
CA GLU A 47 1.79 -9.79 5.42
C GLU A 47 2.20 -8.33 5.64
N ILE A 48 1.34 -7.38 5.25
CA ILE A 48 1.59 -5.95 5.21
C ILE A 48 0.79 -5.24 6.30
N TYR A 49 1.49 -4.64 7.25
CA TYR A 49 0.89 -3.81 8.29
C TYR A 49 0.35 -2.50 7.73
N LEU A 50 1.12 -1.83 6.87
CA LEU A 50 0.76 -0.54 6.29
C LEU A 50 1.29 -0.42 4.85
N GLY A 51 0.42 -0.06 3.92
CA GLY A 51 0.77 0.27 2.54
C GLY A 51 0.39 1.71 2.24
N GLU A 52 1.35 2.54 1.88
CA GLU A 52 1.15 3.96 1.57
C GLU A 52 1.38 4.20 0.08
N TYR A 53 0.43 4.88 -0.57
CA TYR A 53 0.57 5.33 -1.95
C TYR A 53 0.88 6.83 -1.98
N LEU A 54 1.96 7.20 -2.67
CA LEU A 54 2.40 8.57 -2.86
C LEU A 54 2.91 8.75 -4.29
N SER A 55 2.29 9.66 -5.05
CA SER A 55 2.79 10.10 -6.36
C SER A 55 3.17 8.96 -7.33
N GLY A 56 2.41 7.86 -7.35
CA GLY A 56 2.71 6.72 -8.21
C GLY A 56 3.47 5.57 -7.56
N GLN A 57 4.06 5.80 -6.38
CA GLN A 57 4.88 4.82 -5.68
C GLN A 57 4.13 4.22 -4.49
N LEU A 58 4.20 2.89 -4.36
CA LEU A 58 3.65 2.15 -3.24
C LEU A 58 4.77 1.75 -2.27
N SER A 59 4.71 2.26 -1.05
CA SER A 59 5.59 1.88 0.05
C SER A 59 4.88 0.88 0.96
N LEU A 60 5.49 -0.30 1.15
CA LEU A 60 4.92 -1.39 1.95
C LEU A 60 5.73 -1.59 3.23
N SER A 61 5.05 -1.54 4.36
CA SER A 61 5.57 -1.87 5.68
C SER A 61 5.02 -3.24 6.08
N PRO A 62 5.83 -4.31 6.00
CA PRO A 62 5.39 -5.62 6.46
C PRO A 62 5.17 -5.63 7.97
N TYR A 63 4.37 -6.59 8.45
CA TYR A 63 4.49 -6.99 9.84
C TYR A 63 5.93 -7.49 10.01
N GLU A 64 6.71 -6.88 10.92
CA GLU A 64 8.02 -7.40 11.27
C GLU A 64 7.87 -8.89 11.57
N GLU A 65 8.40 -9.74 10.67
CA GLU A 65 8.56 -11.13 10.99
C GLU A 65 9.47 -11.11 12.21
N LYS A 66 8.93 -11.46 13.37
CA LYS A 66 9.74 -11.57 14.58
C LYS A 66 10.90 -12.49 14.22
N THR A 67 12.08 -11.92 14.01
CA THR A 67 13.32 -12.68 13.90
C THR A 67 13.45 -13.41 15.23
N ILE A 68 13.01 -14.67 15.24
CA ILE A 68 13.32 -15.59 16.31
C ILE A 68 14.78 -15.95 16.03
N ALA A 69 15.67 -15.26 16.74
CA ALA A 69 17.09 -15.60 16.84
C ALA A 69 17.27 -16.98 17.48
#